data_AF-A0A2G2XAI8-F1
#
_entry.id   AF-A0A2G2XAI8-F1
#
_cell.length_a   1.000
_cell.length_b   1.000
_cell.length_c   1.000
_cell.angle_alpha   90.00
_cell.angle_beta   90.00
_cell.angle_gamma   90.00
#
_symmetry.space_group_name_H-M   'P 1'
#
loop_
_entity.id
_entity.type
_entity.pdbx_description
1 polymer ?
#
loop_
_entity_poly.entity_id
_entity_poly.type
_entity_poly.pdbx_seq_one_letter_code
_entity_poly.pdbx_strand_id
1 'polypeptide(L)'
;MAITNERQRIMPTAQDRAMGQELDYPEVVLLTSPSSSFLKGEMFFSTHYAGEILTLRFRNGEPWKKVFGPIFVYLNSISLDNEDILTLWTDAKEQMLIETENWPYDFPLSEDFVLVDQRGTVSGRLLVSDSYLSKTLVTPNSTFIGLAAPGDVGSWQIENKFGQNAQTMGKSQPN
;
A
#
# COMPACT_ATOMS: atom_id res chain seq x y z
N MET A 1 4.41 -2.03 -9.65
CA MET A 1 3.29 -2.45 -10.51
C MET A 1 3.40 -1.61 -11.77
N ALA A 2 3.65 -2.19 -12.94
CA ALA A 2 3.66 -1.44 -14.19
C ALA A 2 2.23 -1.35 -14.72
N ILE A 3 1.68 -0.15 -14.82
CA ILE A 3 0.36 0.10 -15.39
C ILE A 3 0.60 0.58 -16.83
N THR A 4 0.19 -0.23 -17.81
CA THR A 4 0.18 0.15 -19.23
C THR A 4 -1.19 0.73 -19.57
N ASN A 5 -1.17 1.81 -20.34
CA ASN A 5 -2.33 2.47 -20.96
C ASN A 5 -3.11 1.57 -21.92
N GLU A 6 -2.53 0.46 -22.37
CA GLU A 6 -3.16 -0.51 -23.28
C GLU A 6 -4.01 -1.54 -22.53
N ARG A 7 -3.87 -1.65 -21.20
CA ARG A 7 -4.59 -2.62 -20.38
C ARG A 7 -5.54 -1.90 -19.42
N GLN A 8 -6.70 -1.52 -19.95
CA GLN A 8 -7.80 -1.04 -19.12
C GLN A 8 -8.36 -2.20 -18.29
N ARG A 9 -8.34 -2.05 -16.97
CA ARG A 9 -9.04 -2.98 -16.07
C ARG A 9 -10.53 -2.62 -16.09
N ILE A 10 -11.37 -3.62 -16.27
CA ILE A 10 -12.82 -3.48 -16.11
C ILE A 10 -13.05 -3.21 -14.62
N MET A 11 -13.71 -2.11 -14.29
CA MET A 11 -14.12 -1.81 -12.91
C MET A 11 -15.50 -2.40 -12.64
N PRO A 12 -15.78 -2.85 -11.39
CA PRO A 12 -17.13 -3.26 -11.00
C PRO A 12 -18.12 -2.12 -11.21
N THR A 13 -19.25 -2.41 -11.85
CA THR A 13 -20.32 -1.43 -12.05
C THR A 13 -21.12 -1.21 -10.75
N ALA A 14 -21.93 -0.15 -10.69
CA ALA A 14 -22.86 0.06 -9.59
C ALA A 14 -23.85 -1.12 -9.44
N GLN A 15 -24.23 -1.74 -10.56
CA GLN A 15 -25.09 -2.92 -10.57
C GLN A 15 -24.35 -4.17 -10.03
N ASP A 16 -23.08 -4.38 -10.39
CA ASP A 16 -22.27 -5.46 -9.79
C ASP A 16 -22.14 -5.30 -8.27
N ARG A 17 -22.00 -4.06 -7.79
CA ARG A 17 -22.00 -3.76 -6.36
C ARG A 17 -23.36 -4.02 -5.72
N ALA A 18 -24.46 -3.61 -6.35
CA ALA A 18 -25.81 -3.82 -5.81
C ALA A 18 -26.21 -5.29 -5.73
N MET A 19 -25.69 -6.13 -6.63
CA MET A 19 -25.92 -7.59 -6.63
C MET A 19 -24.89 -8.38 -5.81
N GLY A 20 -23.84 -7.70 -5.34
CA GLY A 20 -22.83 -8.32 -4.50
C GLY A 20 -23.31 -8.46 -3.05
N GLN A 21 -22.52 -9.18 -2.26
CA GLN A 21 -22.76 -9.33 -0.84
C GLN A 21 -22.00 -8.23 -0.09
N GLU A 22 -22.73 -7.31 0.53
CA GLU A 22 -22.16 -6.42 1.55
C GLU A 22 -21.52 -7.26 2.65
N LEU A 23 -20.28 -6.93 2.99
CA LEU A 23 -19.54 -7.58 4.08
C LEU A 23 -19.76 -6.78 5.37
N ASP A 24 -18.71 -6.58 6.15
CA ASP A 24 -18.81 -5.91 7.46
C ASP A 24 -19.07 -4.39 7.35
N TYR A 25 -18.93 -3.80 6.14
CA TYR A 25 -19.09 -2.37 5.90
C TYR A 25 -19.81 -2.10 4.57
N PRO A 26 -20.63 -1.03 4.46
CA PRO A 26 -21.45 -0.74 3.29
C PRO A 26 -20.66 -0.44 2.02
N GLU A 27 -19.43 0.02 2.14
CA GLU A 27 -18.51 0.22 1.03
C GLU A 27 -17.82 -1.06 0.55
N VAL A 28 -17.79 -2.12 1.38
CA VAL A 28 -17.09 -3.38 1.09
C VAL A 28 -18.09 -4.43 0.59
N VAL A 29 -18.08 -4.66 -0.72
CA VAL A 29 -18.97 -5.61 -1.38
C VAL A 29 -18.16 -6.74 -2.00
N LEU A 30 -18.44 -7.98 -1.59
CA LEU A 30 -17.98 -9.19 -2.26
C LEU A 30 -18.80 -9.42 -3.55
N LEU A 31 -18.14 -9.34 -4.69
CA LEU A 31 -18.76 -9.65 -5.98
C LEU A 31 -18.94 -11.17 -6.14
N THR A 32 -20.13 -11.66 -5.83
CA THR A 32 -20.46 -13.10 -5.90
C THR A 32 -20.77 -13.55 -7.33
N SER A 33 -21.36 -12.65 -8.14
CA SER A 33 -21.72 -12.89 -9.55
C SER A 33 -21.52 -11.63 -10.39
N PRO A 34 -20.26 -11.16 -10.58
CA PRO A 34 -20.02 -9.98 -11.39
C PRO A 34 -20.41 -10.23 -12.85
N SER A 35 -20.92 -9.20 -13.50
CA SER A 35 -21.28 -9.15 -14.92
C SER A 35 -20.10 -9.48 -15.86
N SER A 36 -18.87 -9.29 -15.39
CA SER A 36 -17.63 -9.65 -16.09
C SER A 36 -16.83 -10.70 -15.33
N SER A 37 -16.42 -11.77 -16.01
CA SER A 37 -15.54 -12.79 -15.43
C SER A 37 -14.14 -12.27 -15.10
N PHE A 38 -13.73 -11.13 -15.67
CA PHE A 38 -12.45 -10.48 -15.34
C PHE A 38 -12.43 -9.91 -13.92
N LEU A 39 -13.59 -9.70 -13.30
CA LEU A 39 -13.71 -9.23 -11.92
C LEU A 39 -13.61 -10.38 -10.89
N LYS A 40 -13.55 -11.64 -11.34
CA LYS A 40 -13.35 -12.79 -10.45
C LYS A 40 -11.87 -12.98 -10.14
N GLY A 41 -11.51 -12.95 -8.85
CA GLY A 41 -10.18 -13.30 -8.38
C GLY A 41 -9.16 -12.16 -8.35
N GLU A 42 -9.62 -10.90 -8.24
CA GLU A 42 -8.71 -9.76 -8.00
C GLU A 42 -7.89 -10.01 -6.72
N MET A 43 -6.57 -10.07 -6.91
CA MET A 43 -5.61 -10.43 -5.87
C MET A 43 -4.91 -9.16 -5.35
N PHE A 44 -5.23 -8.75 -4.12
CA PHE A 44 -4.50 -7.68 -3.41
C PHE A 44 -3.22 -8.19 -2.71
N PHE A 45 -3.01 -9.51 -2.73
CA PHE A 45 -1.85 -10.16 -2.17
C PHE A 45 -1.31 -11.18 -3.19
N SER A 46 0.00 -11.19 -3.40
CA SER A 46 0.67 -12.17 -4.26
C SER A 46 1.98 -12.61 -3.62
N THR A 47 2.35 -13.88 -3.78
CA THR A 47 3.64 -14.43 -3.34
C THR A 47 4.78 -14.15 -4.32
N HIS A 48 4.53 -13.30 -5.33
CA HIS A 48 5.50 -12.92 -6.35
C HIS A 48 6.78 -12.39 -5.69
N TYR A 49 7.90 -13.10 -5.92
CA TYR A 49 9.24 -12.92 -5.32
C TYR A 49 9.41 -13.28 -3.83
N ALA A 50 8.32 -13.57 -3.13
CA ALA A 50 8.30 -13.84 -1.69
C ALA A 50 8.31 -15.34 -1.37
N GLY A 51 7.86 -16.17 -2.32
CA GLY A 51 7.78 -17.63 -2.15
C GLY A 51 6.71 -18.08 -1.16
N GLU A 52 6.67 -19.39 -0.89
CA GLU A 52 5.62 -20.00 -0.04
C GLU A 52 5.69 -19.54 1.43
N ILE A 53 6.86 -19.09 1.87
CA ILE A 53 7.15 -18.68 3.26
C ILE A 53 6.26 -17.49 3.66
N LEU A 54 6.05 -16.55 2.75
CA LEU A 54 5.30 -15.32 2.99
C LEU A 54 3.81 -15.45 2.67
N THR A 55 3.35 -16.64 2.25
CA THR A 55 1.93 -16.91 1.96
C THR A 55 1.08 -16.75 3.22
N LEU A 56 -0.10 -16.14 3.09
CA LEU A 56 -1.11 -16.14 4.15
C LEU A 56 -1.60 -17.57 4.41
N ARG A 57 -1.33 -18.11 5.61
CA ARG A 57 -1.76 -19.45 6.03
C ARG A 57 -2.80 -19.34 7.14
N PHE A 58 -4.01 -19.82 6.91
CA PHE A 58 -5.07 -19.80 7.92
C PHE A 58 -5.30 -21.19 8.51
N ARG A 59 -5.49 -21.27 9.82
CA ARG A 59 -5.98 -22.49 10.47
C ARG A 59 -7.49 -22.62 10.24
N ASN A 60 -8.03 -23.84 10.30
CA ASN A 60 -9.47 -24.05 10.15
C ASN A 60 -10.24 -23.21 11.18
N GLY A 61 -11.09 -22.31 10.67
CA GLY A 61 -11.92 -21.43 11.49
C GLY A 61 -11.18 -20.25 12.13
N GLU A 62 -9.93 -19.96 11.75
CA GLU A 62 -9.21 -18.76 12.20
C GLU A 62 -9.87 -17.50 11.60
N PRO A 63 -10.55 -16.65 12.41
CA PRO A 63 -11.07 -15.40 11.90
C PRO A 63 -9.89 -14.48 11.59
N TRP A 64 -9.88 -13.90 10.39
CA TRP A 64 -8.85 -12.95 10.00
C TRP A 64 -9.46 -11.83 9.16
N LYS A 65 -8.88 -10.64 9.31
CA LYS A 65 -9.25 -9.47 8.52
C LYS A 65 -8.00 -8.64 8.28
N LYS A 66 -7.90 -8.06 7.09
CA LYS A 66 -6.82 -7.15 6.72
C LYS A 66 -7.37 -6.08 5.78
N VAL A 67 -7.11 -4.82 6.12
CA VAL A 67 -7.46 -3.69 5.26
C VAL A 67 -6.34 -3.45 4.26
N PHE A 68 -6.67 -3.44 2.97
CA PHE A 68 -5.78 -3.04 1.89
C PHE A 68 -6.23 -1.68 1.37
N GLY A 69 -5.34 -0.67 1.43
CA GLY A 69 -5.64 0.69 1.01
C GLY A 69 -5.94 1.64 2.19
N PRO A 70 -6.71 2.72 1.94
CA PRO A 70 -7.38 3.06 0.68
C PRO A 70 -6.38 3.28 -0.47
N ILE A 71 -6.81 2.93 -1.68
CA ILE A 71 -6.03 3.12 -2.91
C ILE A 71 -6.58 4.36 -3.60
N PHE A 72 -5.71 5.34 -3.83
CA PHE A 72 -6.03 6.51 -4.62
C PHE A 72 -5.55 6.31 -6.07
N VAL A 73 -6.41 6.58 -7.03
CA VAL A 73 -6.09 6.53 -8.47
C VAL A 73 -6.40 7.88 -9.08
N TYR A 74 -5.37 8.51 -9.63
CA TYR A 74 -5.49 9.79 -10.32
C TYR A 74 -5.38 9.60 -11.83
N LEU A 75 -6.27 10.25 -12.57
CA LEU A 75 -6.30 10.24 -14.03
C LEU A 75 -6.43 11.67 -14.52
N ASN A 76 -5.43 12.13 -15.27
CA ASN A 76 -5.40 13.43 -15.90
C ASN A 76 -5.36 13.32 -17.43
N SER A 77 -5.67 14.43 -18.10
CA SER A 77 -5.74 14.52 -19.56
C SER A 77 -5.41 15.93 -20.04
N ILE A 78 -4.88 16.04 -21.25
CA ILE A 78 -4.63 17.31 -21.95
C ILE A 78 -5.35 17.34 -23.29
N SER A 79 -5.63 18.53 -23.82
CA SER A 79 -6.07 18.68 -25.21
C SER A 79 -4.88 18.49 -26.16
N LEU A 80 -5.10 17.83 -27.30
CA LEU A 80 -4.07 17.61 -28.33
C LEU A 80 -3.59 18.90 -29.02
N ASP A 81 -4.25 20.01 -28.74
CA ASP A 81 -4.04 21.30 -29.38
C ASP A 81 -2.96 22.07 -28.61
N ASN A 82 -1.69 21.83 -28.96
CA ASN A 82 -0.50 22.57 -28.49
C ASN A 82 -0.13 22.48 -27.00
N GLU A 83 -0.58 21.48 -26.24
CA GLU A 83 -0.09 21.24 -24.88
C GLU A 83 1.05 20.22 -24.83
N ASP A 84 2.06 20.50 -23.99
CA ASP A 84 3.20 19.60 -23.78
C ASP A 84 2.78 18.41 -22.90
N ILE A 85 2.96 17.19 -23.40
CA ILE A 85 2.67 15.95 -22.66
C ILE A 85 3.39 15.89 -21.31
N LEU A 86 4.53 16.58 -21.15
CA LEU A 86 5.25 16.65 -19.87
C LEU A 86 4.46 17.36 -18.76
N THR A 87 3.41 18.12 -19.08
CA THR A 87 2.52 18.71 -18.06
C THR A 87 1.75 17.64 -17.30
N LEU A 88 1.32 16.55 -17.95
CA LEU A 88 0.64 15.42 -17.31
C LEU A 88 1.49 14.80 -16.20
N TRP A 89 2.80 14.67 -16.43
CA TRP A 89 3.72 14.13 -15.42
C TRP A 89 3.93 15.11 -14.25
N THR A 90 3.95 16.40 -14.55
CA THR A 90 4.14 17.44 -13.53
C THR A 90 2.91 17.52 -12.62
N ASP A 91 1.73 17.58 -13.22
CA ASP A 91 0.44 17.54 -12.53
C ASP A 91 0.26 16.25 -11.71
N ALA A 92 0.61 15.08 -12.25
CA ALA A 92 0.55 13.82 -11.49
C ALA A 92 1.50 13.81 -10.27
N LYS A 93 2.68 14.42 -10.36
CA LYS A 93 3.60 14.57 -9.20
C LYS A 93 3.04 15.54 -8.17
N GLU A 94 2.43 16.65 -8.60
CA GLU A 94 1.80 17.61 -7.70
C GLU A 94 0.64 16.95 -6.94
N GLN A 95 -0.22 16.21 -7.64
CA GLN A 95 -1.29 15.44 -7.00
C GLN A 95 -0.72 14.40 -6.02
N MET A 96 0.34 13.67 -6.39
CA MET A 96 0.99 12.70 -5.49
C MET A 96 1.47 13.37 -4.20
N LEU A 97 2.03 14.58 -4.27
CA LEU A 97 2.47 15.32 -3.07
C LEU A 97 1.28 15.70 -2.18
N ILE A 98 0.20 16.23 -2.77
CA ILE A 98 -1.03 16.57 -2.06
C ILE A 98 -1.59 15.34 -1.33
N GLU A 99 -1.73 14.21 -2.02
CA GLU A 99 -2.28 13.00 -1.41
C GLU A 99 -1.35 12.33 -0.40
N THR A 100 -0.03 12.55 -0.52
CA THR A 100 0.92 12.11 0.51
C THR A 100 0.71 12.90 1.80
N GLU A 101 0.40 14.19 1.71
CA GLU A 101 0.09 15.04 2.87
C GLU A 101 -1.29 14.75 3.46
N ASN A 102 -2.27 14.40 2.63
CA ASN A 102 -3.62 14.02 3.08
C ASN A 102 -3.67 12.64 3.75
N TRP A 103 -2.66 11.78 3.54
CA TRP A 103 -2.61 10.47 4.15
C TRP A 103 -2.25 10.55 5.66
N PRO A 104 -2.93 9.79 6.54
CA PRO A 104 -4.05 8.89 6.27
C PRO A 104 -5.39 9.62 6.11
N TYR A 105 -6.19 9.20 5.13
CA TYR A 105 -7.51 9.78 4.88
C TYR A 105 -8.51 9.53 6.03
N ASP A 106 -9.49 10.41 6.18
CA ASP A 106 -10.56 10.36 7.19
C ASP A 106 -11.90 9.82 6.65
N PHE A 107 -12.07 9.73 5.33
CA PHE A 107 -13.28 9.21 4.71
C PHE A 107 -13.53 7.70 4.91
N PRO A 108 -12.53 6.80 5.13
CA PRO A 108 -12.81 5.40 5.41
C PRO A 108 -13.58 5.27 6.73
N LEU A 109 -14.79 4.70 6.68
CA LEU A 109 -15.67 4.57 7.86
C LEU A 109 -15.45 3.25 8.61
N SER A 110 -14.64 2.36 8.05
CA SER A 110 -14.31 1.07 8.65
C SER A 110 -13.56 1.23 9.97
N GLU A 111 -14.06 0.60 11.05
CA GLU A 111 -13.35 0.53 12.33
C GLU A 111 -12.01 -0.22 12.23
N ASP A 112 -11.84 -1.03 11.18
CA ASP A 112 -10.59 -1.73 10.89
C ASP A 112 -9.55 -0.83 10.19
N PHE A 113 -9.94 0.36 9.75
CA PHE A 113 -9.01 1.35 9.20
C PHE A 113 -8.46 2.24 10.32
N VAL A 114 -7.14 2.16 10.56
CA VAL A 114 -6.49 2.94 11.62
C VAL A 114 -6.43 4.42 11.23
N LEU A 115 -7.17 5.26 11.96
CA LEU A 115 -7.22 6.70 11.78
C LEU A 115 -5.92 7.39 12.24
N VAL A 116 -5.78 8.68 11.92
CA VAL A 116 -4.55 9.46 12.20
C VAL A 116 -4.18 9.49 13.68
N ASP A 117 -5.17 9.65 14.56
CA ASP A 117 -5.03 9.75 16.02
C ASP A 117 -4.75 8.40 16.69
N GLN A 118 -4.99 7.30 15.98
CA GLN A 118 -4.70 5.93 16.42
C GLN A 118 -3.33 5.44 15.95
N ARG A 119 -2.56 6.26 15.22
CA ARG A 119 -1.21 5.93 14.74
C ARG A 119 -0.13 6.47 15.69
N GLY A 120 0.91 5.67 15.87
CA GLY A 120 2.11 6.06 16.64
C GLY A 120 3.27 6.46 15.74
N THR A 121 4.17 7.30 16.27
CA THR A 121 5.46 7.62 15.65
C THR A 121 6.60 7.02 16.48
N VAL A 122 7.55 6.38 15.81
CA VAL A 122 8.80 5.92 16.42
C VAL A 122 9.94 6.73 15.81
N SER A 123 10.77 7.33 16.65
CA SER A 123 11.95 8.09 16.24
C SER A 123 13.19 7.58 16.96
N GLY A 124 14.32 7.53 16.27
CA GLY A 124 15.59 7.10 16.84
C GLY A 124 16.74 7.34 15.87
N ARG A 125 17.93 6.89 16.27
CA ARG A 125 19.14 6.96 15.43
C ARG A 125 19.63 5.56 15.13
N LEU A 126 19.74 5.23 13.83
CA LEU A 126 20.41 4.00 13.38
C LEU A 126 21.89 4.28 13.15
N LEU A 127 22.74 3.48 13.80
CA LEU A 127 24.19 3.48 13.60
C LEU A 127 24.60 2.07 13.17
N VAL A 128 25.38 1.97 12.09
CA VAL A 128 25.83 0.69 11.53
C VAL A 128 27.30 0.50 11.86
N SER A 129 27.65 -0.69 12.34
CA SER A 129 29.03 -1.12 12.53
C SER A 129 29.42 -2.02 11.36
N ASP A 130 30.12 -1.47 10.38
CA ASP A 130 30.66 -2.23 9.25
C ASP A 130 32.18 -2.08 9.20
N SER A 131 32.90 -3.10 9.68
CA SER A 131 34.36 -3.11 9.79
C SER A 131 35.09 -3.06 8.45
N TYR A 132 34.41 -3.37 7.33
CA TYR A 132 35.01 -3.28 6.00
C TYR A 132 34.98 -1.85 5.46
N LEU A 133 34.01 -1.04 5.89
CA LEU A 133 33.88 0.37 5.49
C LEU A 133 34.57 1.32 6.47
N SER A 134 34.46 1.06 7.78
CA SER A 134 35.02 1.93 8.82
C SER A 134 35.30 1.17 10.11
N LYS A 135 36.30 1.63 10.88
CA LYS A 135 36.53 1.18 12.26
C LYS A 135 35.59 1.82 13.29
N THR A 136 34.79 2.78 12.87
CA THR A 136 33.82 3.52 13.70
C THR A 136 32.39 3.30 13.20
N LEU A 137 31.42 3.57 14.07
CA LEU A 137 30.00 3.55 13.70
C LEU A 137 29.71 4.58 12.61
N VAL A 138 28.97 4.17 11.58
CA VAL A 138 28.58 5.02 10.45
C VAL A 138 27.08 5.27 10.46
N THR A 139 26.68 6.47 10.03
CA THR A 139 25.29 6.75 9.68
C THR A 139 25.05 6.23 8.27
N PRO A 140 24.10 5.30 8.07
CA PRO A 140 23.89 4.74 6.75
C PRO A 140 23.11 5.72 5.85
N ASN A 141 23.49 5.78 4.58
CA ASN A 141 22.75 6.51 3.55
C ASN A 141 21.78 5.57 2.83
N SER A 142 20.58 6.06 2.49
CA SER A 142 19.57 5.31 1.71
C SER A 142 19.15 3.96 2.32
N THR A 143 19.09 3.86 3.65
CA THR A 143 18.64 2.65 4.35
C THR A 143 17.16 2.72 4.72
N PHE A 144 16.44 1.64 4.46
CA PHE A 144 15.04 1.49 4.82
C PHE A 144 14.92 0.82 6.18
N ILE A 145 14.04 1.35 7.03
CA ILE A 145 13.69 0.77 8.33
C ILE A 145 12.21 0.41 8.26
N GLY A 146 11.89 -0.86 8.55
CA GLY A 146 10.52 -1.33 8.67
C GLY A 146 10.16 -1.59 10.13
N LEU A 147 8.89 -1.38 10.48
CA LEU A 147 8.33 -1.83 11.75
C LEU A 147 7.62 -3.17 11.54
N ALA A 148 7.86 -4.10 12.46
CA ALA A 148 7.22 -5.40 12.51
C ALA A 148 6.46 -5.56 13.83
N ALA A 149 5.54 -6.52 13.88
CA ALA A 149 4.90 -6.90 15.14
C ALA A 149 5.95 -7.38 16.15
N PRO A 150 5.70 -7.24 17.47
CA PRO A 150 6.61 -7.75 18.49
C PRO A 150 6.91 -9.24 18.28
N GLY A 151 8.18 -9.61 18.46
CA GLY A 151 8.68 -10.97 18.36
C GLY A 151 9.93 -11.16 19.20
N ASP A 152 10.47 -12.38 19.21
CA ASP A 152 11.70 -12.70 19.93
C ASP A 152 12.88 -11.89 19.37
N VAL A 153 13.85 -11.56 20.22
CA VAL A 153 15.06 -10.83 19.79
C VAL A 153 15.80 -11.63 18.72
N GLY A 154 16.07 -11.00 17.57
CA GLY A 154 16.72 -11.64 16.42
C GLY A 154 15.77 -12.48 15.55
N SER A 155 14.47 -12.51 15.85
CA SER A 155 13.47 -13.11 14.98
C SER A 155 13.12 -12.19 13.81
N TRP A 156 12.65 -12.80 12.72
CA TRP A 156 12.14 -12.10 11.55
C TRP A 156 10.63 -12.28 11.47
N GLN A 157 9.90 -11.20 11.16
CA GLN A 157 8.49 -11.30 10.82
C GLN A 157 8.38 -11.94 9.44
N ILE A 158 7.96 -13.21 9.42
CA ILE A 158 7.79 -14.01 8.20
C ILE A 158 6.33 -14.14 7.77
N GLU A 159 5.39 -13.64 8.56
CA GLU A 159 3.95 -13.71 8.28
C GLU A 159 3.37 -12.33 7.93
N ASN A 160 2.47 -12.31 6.94
CA ASN A 160 1.84 -11.10 6.41
C ASN A 160 0.45 -10.80 7.00
N LYS A 161 0.01 -11.56 8.01
CA LYS A 161 -1.29 -11.35 8.68
C LYS A 161 -1.31 -10.03 9.45
N PHE A 162 -0.20 -9.72 10.12
CA PHE A 162 -0.04 -8.51 10.90
C PHE A 162 0.47 -7.37 10.02
N GLY A 163 0.08 -6.13 10.33
CA GLY A 163 0.50 -4.95 9.59
C GLY A 163 2.03 -4.84 9.51
N GLN A 164 2.54 -4.59 8.30
CA GLN A 164 3.92 -4.12 8.10
C GLN A 164 3.82 -2.64 7.73
N ASN A 165 4.38 -1.78 8.58
CA ASN A 165 4.37 -0.34 8.33
C ASN A 165 5.82 0.11 8.09
N ALA A 166 6.09 0.63 6.89
CA ALA A 166 7.31 1.36 6.59
C ALA A 166 6.92 2.58 5.76
N GLN A 167 6.96 3.77 6.40
CA GLN A 167 7.02 5.04 5.69
C GLN A 167 8.27 5.76 6.19
N THR A 168 9.37 5.61 5.46
CA THR A 168 10.53 6.47 5.65
C THR A 168 10.25 7.79 4.94
N MET A 169 9.92 8.84 5.69
CA MET A 169 10.02 10.23 5.20
C MET A 169 11.50 10.61 5.10
N GLY A 170 12.20 10.08 4.11
CA GLY A 170 13.53 10.54 3.73
C GLY A 170 13.40 11.87 3.00
N LYS A 171 13.51 13.00 3.71
CA LYS A 171 13.84 14.27 3.06
C LYS A 171 15.28 14.17 2.55
N SER A 172 15.47 13.70 1.33
CA SER A 172 16.67 14.04 0.58
C SER A 172 16.55 15.51 0.20
N GLN A 173 17.17 16.40 0.97
CA GLN A 173 17.54 17.69 0.41
C GLN A 173 18.65 17.44 -0.61
N PRO A 174 18.46 17.78 -1.90
CA PRO A 174 19.59 17.84 -2.80
C PRO A 174 20.50 18.99 -2.35
N ASN A 175 21.80 18.69 -2.24
CA ASN A 175 22.84 19.71 -2.15
C ASN A 175 22.85 20.60 -3.39
#